data_AF-A0A2P5B6R1-F1
#
_entry.id   AF-A0A2P5B6R1-F1
#
_cell.length_a   1.000
_cell.length_b   1.000
_cell.length_c   1.000
_cell.angle_alpha   90.00
_cell.angle_beta   90.00
_cell.angle_gamma   90.00
#
_symmetry.space_group_name_H-M   'P 1'
#
loop_
_entity.id
_entity.type
_entity.pdbx_description
1 polymer ?
#
loop_
_entity_poly.entity_id
_entity_poly.type
_entity_poly.pdbx_seq_one_letter_code
_entity_poly.pdbx_strand_id
1 'polypeptide(L)'
;MAIRKGLKIARDYELPLLIESDASNIVRLITSGSHSLAKISVVIHDIQNFLASMPISIISHIPRSCNRVAHAAVKWSVSNVGDFV
;
A
#
# COMPACT_ATOMS: atom_id res chain seq x y z
N MET A 1 -4.83 2.48 -1.94
CA MET A 1 -5.20 3.12 -0.65
C MET A 1 -4.64 2.40 0.57
N ALA A 2 -4.67 1.06 0.66
CA ALA A 2 -4.12 0.32 1.81
C ALA A 2 -2.65 0.67 2.13
N ILE A 3 -1.77 0.63 1.12
CA ILE A 3 -0.34 0.98 1.28
C ILE A 3 -0.16 2.39 1.85
N ARG A 4 -0.85 3.40 1.29
CA ARG A 4 -0.78 4.80 1.77
C ARG A 4 -1.23 4.94 3.24
N LYS A 5 -2.27 4.21 3.66
CA LYS A 5 -2.72 4.20 5.07
C LYS A 5 -1.67 3.56 5.99
N GLY A 6 -1.13 2.40 5.61
CA GLY A 6 -0.07 1.73 6.38
C GLY A 6 1.19 2.58 6.53
N LEU A 7 1.60 3.26 5.45
CA LEU A 7 2.72 4.21 5.47
C LEU A 7 2.51 5.37 6.43
N LYS A 8 1.30 5.95 6.46
CA LYS A 8 0.99 7.03 7.39
C LYS A 8 1.14 6.56 8.85
N ILE A 9 0.58 5.40 9.18
CA ILE A 9 0.70 4.81 10.53
C ILE A 9 2.17 4.61 10.88
N ALA A 10 2.94 3.94 10.03
CA ALA A 10 4.34 3.67 10.32
C ALA A 10 5.20 4.94 10.44
N ARG A 11 4.88 6.01 9.70
CA ARG A 11 5.51 7.32 9.89
C ARG A 11 5.20 7.89 11.27
N ASP A 12 3.94 7.86 11.68
CA ASP A 12 3.49 8.42 12.96
C ASP A 12 4.17 7.71 14.16
N TYR A 13 4.66 6.47 13.97
CA TYR A 13 5.39 5.68 14.97
C TYR A 13 6.88 5.49 14.68
N GLU A 14 7.43 6.15 13.65
CA GLU A 14 8.85 6.05 13.24
C GLU A 14 9.38 4.62 13.04
N LEU A 15 8.53 3.73 12.50
CA LEU A 15 8.86 2.31 12.35
C LEU A 15 9.58 2.01 11.03
N PRO A 16 10.59 1.11 11.02
CA PRO A 16 11.08 0.51 9.79
C PRO A 16 9.98 -0.34 9.14
N LEU A 17 10.00 -0.42 7.80
CA LEU A 17 8.87 -0.92 7.03
C LEU A 17 9.28 -1.95 5.98
N LEU A 18 8.66 -3.12 6.04
CA LEU A 18 8.55 -4.03 4.91
C LEU A 18 7.10 -4.03 4.44
N ILE A 19 6.88 -3.61 3.19
CA ILE A 19 5.56 -3.53 2.56
C ILE A 19 5.43 -4.65 1.54
N GLU A 20 4.51 -5.56 1.80
CA GLU A 20 4.20 -6.64 0.88
C GLU A 20 2.82 -6.44 0.26
N SER A 21 2.71 -6.63 -1.06
CA SER A 21 1.47 -6.44 -1.81
C SER A 21 1.34 -7.47 -2.92
N ASP A 22 0.13 -7.99 -3.13
CA ASP A 22 -0.18 -8.88 -4.26
C ASP A 22 -0.56 -8.12 -5.55
N ALA A 23 -0.59 -6.79 -5.49
CA ALA A 23 -0.86 -5.95 -6.66
C ALA A 23 0.44 -5.62 -7.42
N SER A 24 0.89 -6.55 -8.27
CA SER A 24 2.16 -6.44 -9.02
C SER A 24 2.28 -5.15 -9.85
N ASN A 25 1.20 -4.71 -10.49
CA ASN A 25 1.14 -3.46 -11.24
C ASN A 25 1.39 -2.24 -10.36
N ILE A 26 0.86 -2.21 -9.14
CA ILE A 26 1.03 -1.13 -8.18
C ILE A 26 2.46 -1.14 -7.62
N VAL A 27 2.98 -2.29 -7.23
CA VAL A 27 4.37 -2.42 -6.77
C VAL A 27 5.33 -1.91 -7.84
N ARG A 28 5.13 -2.31 -9.10
CA ARG A 28 5.94 -1.85 -10.24
C ARG A 28 5.85 -0.34 -10.45
N LEU A 29 4.67 0.25 -10.34
CA LEU A 29 4.51 1.72 -10.47
C LEU A 29 5.26 2.47 -9.37
N ILE A 30 5.21 1.97 -8.14
CA ILE A 30 5.91 2.57 -7.00
C ILE A 30 7.44 2.47 -7.21
N THR A 31 7.95 1.29 -7.59
CA THR A 31 9.40 1.05 -7.69
C THR A 31 10.05 1.60 -8.96
N SER A 32 9.32 1.68 -10.07
CA SER A 32 9.88 2.14 -11.36
C SER A 32 10.07 3.64 -11.47
N GLY A 33 9.50 4.44 -10.56
CA GLY A 33 9.50 5.91 -10.68
C GLY A 33 8.71 6.43 -11.89
N SER A 34 7.98 5.56 -12.61
CA SER A 34 7.28 5.94 -13.83
C SER A 34 6.01 6.75 -13.52
N HIS A 35 5.90 7.92 -14.15
CA HIS A 35 4.77 8.83 -13.95
C HIS A 35 3.65 8.52 -14.96
N SER A 36 2.49 8.08 -14.45
CA SER A 36 1.26 8.01 -15.25
C SER A 36 0.52 9.36 -15.16
N LEU A 37 -0.27 9.74 -16.17
CA LEU A 37 -1.18 10.91 -16.09
C LEU A 37 -2.54 10.55 -15.47
N ALA A 38 -2.74 9.31 -15.05
CA ALA A 38 -3.99 8.86 -14.46
C ALA A 38 -4.20 9.41 -13.04
N LYS A 39 -5.46 9.52 -12.59
CA LYS A 39 -5.81 9.95 -11.21
C LYS A 39 -5.10 9.14 -10.12
N ILE A 40 -4.75 7.89 -10.39
CA ILE A 40 -4.02 7.05 -9.43
C ILE A 40 -2.60 7.55 -9.15
N SER A 41 -2.01 8.33 -10.06
CA SER A 41 -0.64 8.83 -9.95
C SER A 41 -0.41 9.75 -8.77
N VAL A 42 -1.43 10.50 -8.34
CA VAL A 42 -1.33 11.32 -7.12
C VAL A 42 -1.05 10.42 -5.91
N VAL A 43 -1.77 9.30 -5.82
CA VAL A 43 -1.59 8.33 -4.73
C VAL A 43 -0.24 7.61 -4.84
N ILE A 44 0.23 7.31 -6.06
CA ILE A 44 1.54 6.69 -6.28
C ILE A 44 2.67 7.65 -5.90
N HIS A 45 2.59 8.92 -6.30
CA HIS A 45 3.59 9.93 -5.93
C HIS A 45 3.65 10.16 -4.43
N ASP A 46 2.50 10.25 -3.77
CA ASP A 46 2.45 10.33 -2.31
C ASP A 46 3.25 9.15 -1.72
N ILE A 47 2.93 7.92 -2.12
CA ILE A 47 3.62 6.71 -1.63
C ILE A 47 5.13 6.78 -1.88
N GLN A 48 5.56 7.19 -3.07
CA GLN A 48 6.98 7.34 -3.41
C GLN A 48 7.67 8.37 -2.52
N ASN A 49 7.04 9.53 -2.28
CA ASN A 49 7.55 10.55 -1.38
C ASN A 49 7.62 10.06 0.07
N PHE A 50 6.63 9.28 0.53
CA PHE A 50 6.67 8.63 1.84
C PHE A 50 7.87 7.70 1.97
N LEU A 51 8.08 6.81 1.00
CA LEU A 51 9.20 5.87 1.01
C LEU A 51 10.55 6.58 0.93
N ALA A 52 10.67 7.63 0.13
CA ALA A 52 11.89 8.43 0.05
C ALA A 52 12.23 9.11 1.40
N SER A 53 11.22 9.44 2.21
CA SER A 53 11.41 10.00 3.55
C SER A 53 11.73 8.95 4.64
N MET A 54 11.70 7.65 4.30
CA MET A 54 11.87 6.54 5.26
C MET A 54 13.01 5.63 4.80
N PRO A 55 14.26 5.84 5.27
CA PRO A 55 15.46 5.20 4.73
C PRO A 55 15.51 3.67 4.92
N ILE A 56 14.68 3.11 5.80
CA ILE A 56 14.56 1.66 6.05
C ILE A 56 13.16 1.18 5.62
N SER A 57 12.78 1.49 4.39
CA SER A 57 11.51 1.03 3.81
C SER A 57 11.74 0.24 2.52
N ILE A 58 11.15 -0.95 2.46
CA ILE A 58 11.21 -1.85 1.30
C ILE A 58 9.79 -2.17 0.88
N ILE A 59 9.53 -2.16 -0.43
CA ILE A 59 8.28 -2.65 -1.00
C ILE A 59 8.56 -3.83 -1.95
N SER A 60 7.79 -4.90 -1.80
CA SER A 60 7.91 -6.10 -2.61
C SER A 60 6.55 -6.64 -3.04
N HIS A 61 6.56 -7.33 -4.18
CA HIS A 61 5.41 -8.07 -4.65
C HIS A 61 5.43 -9.49 -4.07
N ILE A 62 4.29 -9.94 -3.55
CA ILE A 62 4.08 -11.32 -3.08
C ILE A 62 2.89 -11.96 -3.80
N PRO A 63 2.84 -13.29 -3.96
CA PRO A 63 1.65 -13.96 -4.47
C PRO A 63 0.42 -13.68 -3.58
N ARG A 64 -0.77 -13.61 -4.17
CA ARG A 64 -2.03 -13.43 -3.44
C ARG A 64 -2.27 -14.51 -2.37
N SER A 65 -1.79 -15.73 -2.60
CA SER A 65 -1.83 -16.82 -1.62
C SER A 65 -1.05 -16.51 -0.34
N CYS A 66 -0.07 -15.62 -0.39
CA CYS A 66 0.68 -15.13 0.78
C CYS A 66 -0.02 -13.94 1.44
N ASN A 67 -0.80 -13.14 0.69
CA ASN A 67 -1.52 -11.96 1.21
C ASN A 67 -2.95 -12.27 1.72
N ARG A 68 -3.18 -13.47 2.28
CA ARG A 68 -4.52 -13.93 2.67
C ARG A 68 -5.17 -13.08 3.75
N VAL A 69 -4.38 -12.62 4.73
CA VAL A 69 -4.88 -11.82 5.87
C VAL A 69 -5.42 -10.48 5.38
N ALA A 70 -4.64 -9.74 4.58
CA ALA A 70 -5.10 -8.47 4.04
C ALA A 70 -6.32 -8.67 3.11
N HIS A 71 -6.33 -9.75 2.33
CA HIS A 71 -7.48 -10.06 1.49
C HIS A 71 -8.75 -10.35 2.30
N ALA A 72 -8.65 -11.13 3.38
CA ALA A 72 -9.76 -11.41 4.28
C ALA A 72 -10.27 -10.13 4.97
N ALA A 73 -9.36 -9.29 5.46
CA ALA A 73 -9.71 -8.01 6.08
C ALA A 73 -10.48 -7.09 5.12
N VAL A 74 -10.04 -7.00 3.85
CA VAL A 74 -10.78 -6.24 2.83
C VAL A 74 -12.14 -6.87 2.56
N LYS A 75 -12.23 -8.19 2.46
CA LYS A 75 -13.52 -8.88 2.24
C LYS A 75 -14.50 -8.58 3.36
N TRP A 76 -14.06 -8.67 4.62
CA TRP A 76 -14.89 -8.33 5.77
C TRP A 76 -15.31 -6.87 5.76
N SER A 77 -14.38 -5.96 5.47
CA SER A 77 -14.68 -4.53 5.41
C SER A 77 -15.72 -4.20 4.35
N VAL A 78 -15.65 -4.85 3.17
CA VAL A 78 -16.60 -4.62 2.07
C VAL A 78 -17.95 -5.28 2.33
N SER A 79 -17.96 -6.48 2.92
CA SER A 79 -19.20 -7.19 3.26
C SER A 79 -20.02 -6.48 4.34
N ASN A 80 -19.39 -5.66 5.19
CA ASN A 80 -20.04 -4.96 6.28
C ASN A 80 -20.23 -3.45 6.00
N VAL A 81 -20.12 -3.00 4.75
CA VAL A 81 -20.49 -1.62 4.36
C VAL A 81 -22.02 -1.51 4.36
N GLY A 82 -22.60 -1.44 5.56
CA GLY A 82 -24.06 -1.37 5.78
C GLY A 82 -24.51 -1.59 7.22
N ASP A 83 -23.76 -2.38 8.02
CA ASP A 83 -24.25 -2.90 9.32
C ASP A 83 -23.58 -2.30 10.56
N PHE A 84 -22.81 -1.22 10.41
CA PHE A 84 -22.30 -0.45 11.53
C PHE A 84 -22.89 0.97 11.49
N VAL A 85 -24.16 1.08 11.91
CA VAL A 85 -24.78 2.32 12.39
C VAL A 85 -24.70 2.33 13.91
#